data_AF-A0A1M7NVS7-F1
#
_entry.id   AF-A0A1M7NVS7-F1
#
_cell.length_a   1.000
_cell.length_b   1.000
_cell.length_c   1.000
_cell.angle_alpha   90.00
_cell.angle_beta   90.00
_cell.angle_gamma   90.00
#
_symmetry.space_group_name_H-M   'P 1'
#
loop_
_entity.id
_entity.type
_entity.pdbx_description
1 polymer ?
#
loop_
_entity_poly.entity_id
_entity_poly.type
_entity_poly.pdbx_seq_one_letter_code
_entity_poly.pdbx_strand_id
1 'polypeptide(L)'
;MKTKRILIGTIVLSILVFIAFTQIQSSKKSDKIAITNFEFKAENKEELKKLNWDAIKEMFKENDSEQEISLAIILSKKAESNDILKYEFTGKTKDFDILTERIKNQLRNLN
;
A
#
# COMPACT_ATOMS: atom_id res chain seq x y z
N MET A 1 -29.85 57.17 -21.01
CA MET A 1 -28.73 56.20 -21.19
C MET A 1 -28.33 55.45 -19.90
N LYS A 2 -29.20 55.30 -18.88
CA LYS A 2 -28.83 54.66 -17.60
C LYS A 2 -29.31 53.21 -17.43
N THR A 3 -30.32 52.77 -18.19
CA THR A 3 -30.89 51.41 -18.10
C THR A 3 -30.06 50.34 -18.83
N LYS A 4 -29.35 50.71 -19.90
CA LYS A 4 -28.51 49.77 -20.68
C LYS A 4 -27.25 49.29 -19.95
N ARG A 5 -26.79 50.01 -18.92
CA ARG A 5 -25.62 49.63 -18.09
C ARG A 5 -25.98 48.65 -16.96
N ILE A 6 -27.23 48.61 -16.55
CA ILE A 6 -27.71 47.72 -15.47
C ILE A 6 -27.92 46.29 -16.01
N LEU A 7 -28.33 46.16 -17.28
CA LEU A 7 -28.61 44.85 -17.90
C LEU A 7 -27.35 43.99 -18.15
N ILE A 8 -26.19 44.64 -18.35
CA ILE A 8 -24.94 43.93 -18.63
C ILE A 8 -24.33 43.37 -17.34
N GLY A 9 -24.50 44.07 -16.20
CA GLY A 9 -23.96 43.62 -14.91
C GLY A 9 -24.67 42.38 -14.34
N THR A 10 -25.98 42.24 -14.59
CA THR A 10 -26.76 41.09 -14.08
C THR A 10 -26.52 39.80 -14.88
N ILE A 11 -26.17 39.91 -16.17
CA ILE A 11 -25.86 38.75 -17.03
C ILE A 11 -24.51 38.11 -16.64
N VAL A 12 -23.51 38.91 -16.27
CA VAL A 12 -22.18 38.41 -15.91
C VAL A 12 -22.17 37.73 -14.53
N LEU A 13 -23.00 38.20 -13.58
CA LEU A 13 -23.07 37.61 -12.23
C LEU A 13 -23.74 36.22 -12.21
N SER A 14 -24.59 35.92 -13.20
CA SER A 14 -25.36 34.66 -13.23
C SER A 14 -24.54 33.45 -13.70
N ILE A 15 -23.37 33.67 -14.33
CA ILE A 15 -22.55 32.58 -14.91
C ILE A 15 -21.58 31.97 -13.87
N LEU A 16 -21.27 32.68 -12.78
CA LEU A 16 -20.29 32.22 -11.78
C LEU A 16 -20.80 31.14 -10.82
N VAL A 17 -22.12 30.91 -10.73
CA VAL A 17 -22.68 29.97 -9.74
C VAL A 17 -22.63 28.50 -10.22
N PHE A 18 -22.42 28.25 -11.51
CA PHE A 18 -22.50 26.88 -12.06
C PHE A 18 -21.20 26.07 -11.96
N ILE A 19 -20.06 26.71 -11.70
CA ILE A 19 -18.74 26.04 -11.68
C ILE A 19 -18.45 25.33 -10.34
N ALA A 20 -19.24 25.57 -9.29
CA ALA A 20 -19.02 24.98 -7.97
C ALA A 20 -19.56 23.55 -7.84
N PHE A 21 -20.41 23.08 -8.76
CA PHE A 21 -21.08 21.77 -8.62
C PHE A 21 -20.31 20.59 -9.20
N THR A 22 -19.21 20.81 -9.93
CA THR A 22 -18.41 19.71 -10.52
C THR A 22 -17.25 19.24 -9.65
N GLN A 23 -16.97 19.90 -8.53
CA GLN A 23 -15.88 19.50 -7.61
C GLN A 23 -16.33 18.61 -6.44
N ILE A 24 -17.61 18.26 -6.33
CA ILE A 24 -18.11 17.37 -5.27
C ILE A 24 -18.44 16.00 -5.87
N GLN A 25 -17.49 15.41 -6.59
CA GLN A 25 -17.48 13.98 -6.88
C GLN A 25 -16.02 13.50 -6.94
N SER A 26 -15.37 13.38 -5.78
CA SER A 26 -14.21 12.49 -5.69
C SER A 26 -13.92 12.06 -4.26
N SER A 27 -13.96 10.74 -4.11
CA SER A 27 -13.60 9.93 -2.97
C SER A 27 -14.46 10.13 -1.72
N LYS A 28 -15.53 9.33 -1.66
CA LYS A 28 -15.74 8.53 -0.44
C LYS A 28 -14.46 7.70 -0.29
N LYS A 29 -13.43 8.28 0.33
CA LYS A 29 -12.24 7.56 0.74
C LYS A 29 -12.75 6.65 1.84
N SER A 30 -13.24 5.47 1.44
CA SER A 30 -13.18 4.33 2.36
C SER A 30 -11.73 4.31 2.79
N ASP A 31 -11.47 4.55 4.06
CA ASP A 31 -10.14 4.38 4.64
C ASP A 31 -9.81 2.89 4.55
N LYS A 32 -9.48 2.43 3.33
CA LYS A 32 -8.92 1.12 3.08
C LYS A 32 -7.56 1.17 3.75
N ILE A 33 -7.43 0.39 4.82
CA ILE A 33 -6.18 0.27 5.55
C ILE A 33 -5.21 -0.43 4.61
N ALA A 34 -4.35 0.37 3.98
CA ALA A 34 -3.29 -0.09 3.12
C ALA A 34 -2.21 -0.77 3.97
N ILE A 35 -1.99 -2.06 3.75
CA ILE A 35 -0.91 -2.77 4.42
C ILE A 35 0.37 -2.54 3.64
N THR A 36 1.30 -1.79 4.20
CA THR A 36 2.58 -1.50 3.54
C THR A 36 3.68 -2.44 3.99
N ASN A 37 3.64 -2.94 5.23
CA ASN A 37 4.72 -3.73 5.79
C ASN A 37 4.19 -5.02 6.41
N PHE A 38 4.84 -6.13 6.10
CA PHE A 38 4.65 -7.41 6.78
C PHE A 38 6.01 -7.92 7.27
N GLU A 39 6.11 -8.20 8.56
CA GLU A 39 7.30 -8.77 9.19
C GLU A 39 6.93 -10.02 9.96
N PHE A 40 7.66 -11.11 9.73
CA PHE A 40 7.49 -12.36 10.46
C PHE A 40 8.80 -12.79 11.11
N LYS A 41 8.76 -13.00 12.43
CA LYS A 41 9.90 -13.40 13.23
C LYS A 41 9.73 -14.83 13.72
N ALA A 42 10.78 -15.63 13.58
CA ALA A 42 10.81 -17.01 14.06
C ALA A 42 12.16 -17.35 14.70
N GLU A 43 12.15 -18.39 15.53
CA GLU A 43 13.36 -18.88 16.23
C GLU A 43 14.16 -19.90 15.40
N ASN A 44 13.52 -20.51 14.41
CA ASN A 44 14.11 -21.52 13.54
C ASN A 44 13.61 -21.38 12.10
N LYS A 45 14.35 -21.99 11.17
CA LYS A 45 14.09 -21.94 9.73
C LYS A 45 12.80 -22.67 9.37
N GLU A 46 12.46 -23.71 10.12
CA GLU A 46 11.31 -24.58 9.91
C GLU A 46 9.99 -23.82 10.10
N GLU A 47 9.93 -22.90 11.06
CA GLU A 47 8.81 -21.98 11.25
C GLU A 47 8.66 -21.00 10.09
N LEU A 48 9.76 -20.42 9.60
CA LEU A 48 9.71 -19.53 8.43
C LEU A 48 9.18 -20.23 7.18
N LYS A 49 9.44 -21.54 7.03
CA LYS A 49 8.92 -22.36 5.91
C LYS A 49 7.43 -22.66 6.02
N LYS A 50 6.83 -22.57 7.21
CA LYS A 50 5.40 -22.83 7.45
C LYS A 50 4.50 -21.63 7.13
N LEU A 51 5.07 -20.51 6.71
CA LEU A 51 4.31 -19.33 6.32
C LEU A 51 3.34 -19.64 5.18
N ASN A 52 2.07 -19.33 5.41
CA ASN A 52 1.04 -19.38 4.38
C ASN A 52 1.06 -18.09 3.57
N TRP A 53 1.85 -18.09 2.49
CA TRP A 53 2.00 -16.93 1.60
C TRP A 53 0.69 -16.51 0.93
N ASP A 54 -0.24 -17.44 0.70
CA ASP A 54 -1.56 -17.12 0.14
C ASP A 54 -2.40 -16.32 1.14
N ALA A 55 -2.38 -16.71 2.42
CA ALA A 55 -3.06 -15.95 3.48
C ALA A 55 -2.45 -14.55 3.64
N ILE A 56 -1.11 -14.43 3.55
CA ILE A 56 -0.45 -13.12 3.59
C ILE A 56 -0.87 -12.30 2.36
N LYS A 57 -0.90 -12.88 1.16
CA LYS A 57 -1.30 -12.20 -0.08
C LYS A 57 -2.70 -11.60 0.03
N GLU A 58 -3.64 -12.31 0.63
CA GLU A 58 -5.00 -11.81 0.86
C GLU A 58 -5.01 -10.55 1.74
N MET A 59 -4.07 -10.40 2.68
CA MET A 59 -3.94 -9.17 3.47
C MET A 59 -3.61 -7.94 2.61
N PHE A 60 -2.89 -8.12 1.51
CA PHE A 60 -2.48 -7.04 0.59
C PHE A 60 -3.47 -6.81 -0.55
N LYS A 61 -4.54 -7.59 -0.65
CA LYS A 61 -5.45 -7.60 -1.81
C LYS A 61 -6.23 -6.30 -2.01
N GLU A 62 -6.47 -5.56 -0.92
CA GLU A 62 -7.15 -4.27 -0.98
C GLU A 62 -6.22 -3.09 -1.29
N ASN A 63 -4.90 -3.32 -1.33
CA ASN A 63 -3.93 -2.29 -1.66
C ASN A 63 -4.00 -1.89 -3.13
N ASP A 64 -3.57 -0.66 -3.42
CA ASP A 64 -3.30 -0.26 -4.80
C ASP A 64 -2.16 -1.11 -5.39
N SER A 65 -2.31 -1.53 -6.65
CA SER A 65 -1.33 -2.37 -7.35
C SER A 65 0.06 -1.74 -7.46
N GLU A 66 0.13 -0.40 -7.52
CA GLU A 66 1.37 0.37 -7.60
C GLU A 66 1.89 0.81 -6.22
N GLN A 67 1.15 0.51 -5.15
CA GLN A 67 1.57 0.82 -3.78
C GLN A 67 2.84 0.05 -3.43
N GLU A 68 3.77 0.75 -2.80
CA GLU A 68 5.00 0.16 -2.28
C GLU A 68 4.69 -0.66 -1.01
N ILE A 69 5.24 -1.88 -0.98
CA ILE A 69 5.10 -2.83 0.12
C ILE A 69 6.47 -3.42 0.49
N SER A 70 6.65 -3.78 1.76
CA SER A 70 7.83 -4.46 2.28
C SER A 70 7.44 -5.78 2.94
N LEU A 71 8.15 -6.85 2.56
CA LEU A 71 8.03 -8.17 3.18
C LEU A 71 9.37 -8.52 3.84
N ALA A 72 9.32 -8.76 5.15
CA ALA A 72 10.49 -9.12 5.94
C ALA A 72 10.31 -10.44 6.69
N ILE A 73 11.37 -11.24 6.71
CA ILE A 73 11.50 -12.40 7.60
C ILE A 73 12.70 -12.20 8.52
N ILE A 74 12.52 -12.58 9.78
CA ILE A 74 13.54 -12.46 10.82
C ILE A 74 13.76 -13.83 11.44
N LEU A 75 15.00 -14.32 11.35
CA LEU A 75 15.46 -15.50 12.06
C LEU A 75 16.26 -15.05 13.29
N SER A 76 15.74 -15.33 14.47
CA SER A 76 16.45 -15.14 15.73
C SER A 76 16.95 -16.49 16.23
N LYS A 77 18.25 -16.77 16.09
CA LYS A 77 18.82 -18.01 16.61
C LYS A 77 18.67 -18.02 18.14
N LYS A 78 18.07 -19.08 18.68
CA LYS A 78 18.08 -19.32 20.12
C LYS A 78 19.41 -19.98 20.50
N ALA A 79 20.01 -19.45 21.56
CA ALA A 79 21.29 -19.81 22.18
C ALA A 79 22.50 -18.98 21.69
N GLU A 80 22.91 -18.07 22.58
CA GLU A 80 24.25 -17.46 22.74
C GLU A 80 24.76 -16.43 21.73
N SER A 81 24.21 -16.30 20.51
CA SER A 81 24.57 -15.19 19.61
C SER A 81 23.41 -14.21 19.41
N ASN A 82 23.69 -12.91 19.52
CA ASN A 82 22.75 -11.83 19.19
C ASN A 82 22.51 -11.70 17.67
N ASP A 83 22.81 -12.74 16.88
CA ASP A 83 22.73 -12.67 15.43
C ASP A 83 21.28 -12.82 14.98
N ILE A 84 20.70 -11.68 14.65
CA ILE A 84 19.40 -11.58 14.02
C ILE A 84 19.63 -11.51 12.51
N LEU A 85 19.23 -12.54 11.79
CA LEU A 85 19.23 -12.52 10.33
C LEU A 85 17.89 -11.97 9.85
N LYS A 86 17.91 -10.77 9.29
CA LYS A 86 16.74 -10.13 8.67
C LYS A 86 16.92 -10.12 7.14
N TYR A 87 15.94 -10.67 6.44
CA TYR A 87 15.81 -10.50 4.99
C TYR A 87 14.56 -9.69 4.70
N GLU A 88 14.74 -8.54 4.06
CA GLU A 88 13.67 -7.61 3.72
C GLU A 88 13.69 -7.34 2.21
N PHE A 89 12.52 -7.39 1.59
CA PHE A 89 12.35 -7.09 0.17
C PHE A 89 11.19 -6.12 -0.01
N THR A 90 11.48 -5.03 -0.71
CA THR A 90 10.52 -3.97 -1.04
C THR A 90 10.18 -4.02 -2.53
N GLY A 91 8.93 -3.72 -2.87
CA GLY A 91 8.45 -3.66 -4.24
C GLY A 91 7.00 -3.19 -4.31
N LYS A 92 6.35 -3.30 -5.46
CA LYS A 92 4.94 -2.93 -5.61
C LYS A 92 4.02 -4.08 -5.19
N THR A 93 2.78 -3.80 -4.79
CA THR A 93 1.77 -4.83 -4.47
C THR A 93 1.63 -5.85 -5.60
N LYS A 94 1.64 -5.40 -6.86
CA LYS A 94 1.57 -6.31 -8.02
C LYS A 94 2.74 -7.29 -8.13
N ASP A 95 3.88 -6.96 -7.53
CA ASP A 95 5.09 -7.77 -7.54
C ASP A 95 5.16 -8.72 -6.33
N PHE A 96 4.08 -8.86 -5.55
CA PHE A 96 4.03 -9.69 -4.34
C PHE A 96 4.57 -11.11 -4.56
N ASP A 97 4.18 -11.76 -5.66
CA ASP A 97 4.64 -13.12 -5.99
C ASP A 97 6.16 -13.16 -6.20
N ILE A 98 6.73 -12.13 -6.83
CA ILE A 98 8.18 -12.00 -7.03
C ILE A 98 8.90 -11.79 -5.69
N LEU A 99 8.35 -10.95 -4.81
CA LEU A 99 8.92 -10.69 -3.48
C LEU A 99 8.92 -11.96 -2.62
N THR A 100 7.82 -12.72 -2.62
CA THR A 100 7.74 -13.98 -1.86
C THR A 100 8.67 -15.05 -2.40
N GLU A 101 8.84 -15.18 -3.72
CA GLU A 101 9.82 -16.10 -4.30
C GLU A 101 11.26 -15.74 -3.94
N ARG A 102 11.61 -14.45 -3.85
CA ARG A 102 12.92 -14.01 -3.35
C ARG A 102 13.13 -14.43 -1.90
N ILE A 103 12.13 -14.27 -1.04
CA ILE A 103 12.20 -14.72 0.36
C ILE A 103 12.36 -16.24 0.43
N LYS A 104 11.57 -17.01 -0.31
CA LYS A 104 11.68 -18.47 -0.36
C LYS A 104 13.07 -18.92 -0.84
N ASN A 105 13.66 -18.21 -1.81
CA ASN A 105 15.04 -18.45 -2.25
C ASN A 105 16.06 -18.21 -1.14
N GLN A 106 15.97 -17.09 -0.41
CA GLN A 106 16.85 -16.84 0.74
C GLN A 106 16.70 -17.93 1.81
N LEU A 107 15.45 -18.32 2.12
CA LEU A 107 15.17 -19.42 3.03
C LEU A 107 15.79 -20.73 2.54
N ARG A 108 15.75 -21.06 1.25
CA ARG A 108 16.40 -22.27 0.74
C ARG A 108 17.91 -22.25 0.98
N ASN A 109 18.55 -21.09 0.76
CA ASN A 109 20.00 -20.92 0.81
C ASN A 109 20.59 -20.74 2.22
N LEU A 110 19.76 -20.49 3.23
CA LEU A 110 20.18 -20.48 4.64
C LEU A 110 20.65 -21.88 5.07
N ASN A 111 21.96 -22.10 5.22
CA ASN A 111 22.51 -23.36 5.76
C ASN A 111 22.32 -23.47 7.28
#